data_AF-A0AAD9W4H3-F1
#
_entry.id   AF-A0AAD9W4H3-F1
#
_cell.length_a   1.000
_cell.length_b   1.000
_cell.length_c   1.000
_cell.angle_alpha   90.00
_cell.angle_beta   90.00
_cell.angle_gamma   90.00
#
_symmetry.space_group_name_H-M   'P 1'
#
loop_
_entity.id
_entity.type
_entity.pdbx_description
1 polymer ?
#
loop_
_entity_poly.entity_id
_entity_poly.type
_entity_poly.pdbx_seq_one_letter_code
_entity_poly.pdbx_strand_id
1 'polypeptide(L)'
;MAEDNLPGLELPGLELPAHQVVRRAPEGAISPTLEGLPAELRTILLMSVPNLATLSRLVHASPVFHAQYLLDRKSMLTRVFLTETTEDVFVDVYAAFRSRPSKIGPPMGPNTNVTSFLALYRIWRSPSATDRPTLETCSLDRICWMARFHQSTVNPLATYFIFWMLANFRSSPVQPNSRSPEATEVLTRTEKTRLTRALYRFEVFCHLFCGSQYERFVAMDINEVFFSDLDLAPWEAEEMNCIYAFVKQNYEAVVDDVKWDLNEENPKFNGQFEPELQGLAFPIDQDYDGFLNGTIGHGGLKLALEMIKAASHYERVDLMTKSLQNEGDFFEEAVGFAAQRHRRDIQFDDRDRAEERRQAMPFAGDDAGAPPIVWTLLWGGKYSNLFGEYIPDEIRRWGYVFWDAHRIDLDDTKDYLKDLWASSPVLMRVCRHWPWTSDVLEALGRYVAAAENH
;
A
#
# COMPACT_ATOMS: atom_id res chain seq x y z
N MET A 1 67.85 -63.56 -13.48
CA MET A 1 67.90 -64.13 -12.11
C MET A 1 66.55 -63.86 -11.48
N ALA A 2 65.62 -64.77 -11.24
CA ALA A 2 65.37 -66.17 -11.58
C ALA A 2 63.81 -66.25 -11.51
N GLU A 3 63.11 -66.71 -12.54
CA GLU A 3 62.67 -68.11 -12.73
C GLU A 3 62.11 -68.77 -11.46
N ASP A 4 60.81 -69.08 -11.50
CA ASP A 4 60.17 -70.33 -11.06
C ASP A 4 58.67 -70.09 -10.81
N ASN A 5 57.72 -70.99 -11.02
CA ASN A 5 57.52 -72.14 -11.91
C ASN A 5 56.05 -72.56 -11.64
N LEU A 6 55.27 -72.86 -12.68
CA LEU A 6 53.92 -73.45 -12.57
C LEU A 6 54.01 -74.94 -12.17
N PRO A 7 52.93 -75.54 -11.63
CA PRO A 7 52.06 -76.37 -12.48
C PRO A 7 50.57 -76.15 -12.14
N GLY A 8 49.57 -76.32 -13.01
CA GLY A 8 49.40 -77.32 -14.07
C GLY A 8 48.34 -78.34 -13.62
N LEU A 9 47.07 -78.14 -14.01
CA LEU A 9 46.05 -79.19 -14.04
C LEU A 9 44.93 -78.81 -15.02
N GLU A 10 44.85 -79.57 -16.11
CA GLU A 10 43.87 -79.48 -17.20
C GLU A 10 42.70 -80.47 -16.97
N LEU A 11 41.46 -79.95 -17.16
CA LEU A 11 40.31 -80.49 -17.94
C LEU A 11 39.62 -81.81 -17.50
N PRO A 12 38.29 -82.01 -17.72
CA PRO A 12 37.61 -81.80 -19.00
C PRO A 12 36.21 -81.15 -18.96
N GLY A 13 35.77 -80.75 -20.15
CA GLY A 13 34.64 -79.85 -20.39
C GLY A 13 33.25 -80.46 -20.33
N LEU A 14 32.28 -79.55 -20.43
CA LEU A 14 30.94 -79.81 -20.91
C LEU A 14 30.48 -78.59 -21.71
N GLU A 15 30.09 -78.84 -22.95
CA GLU A 15 29.50 -77.87 -23.88
C GLU A 15 28.09 -77.46 -23.43
N LEU A 16 27.83 -76.14 -23.43
CA LEU A 16 26.65 -75.37 -23.86
C LEU A 16 25.21 -75.89 -23.54
N PRO A 17 24.26 -74.99 -23.18
CA PRO A 17 23.76 -74.04 -24.19
C PRO A 17 23.49 -72.60 -23.71
N ALA A 18 23.53 -71.72 -24.71
CA ALA A 18 23.22 -70.31 -24.66
C ALA A 18 21.87 -70.02 -23.99
N HIS A 19 21.90 -69.28 -22.88
CA HIS A 19 20.76 -68.49 -22.44
C HIS A 19 21.04 -67.00 -22.65
N GLN A 20 20.06 -66.40 -23.31
CA GLN A 20 20.03 -65.04 -23.82
C GLN A 20 20.50 -64.00 -22.82
N VAL A 21 21.30 -63.10 -23.36
CA VAL A 21 21.57 -61.75 -22.87
C VAL A 21 20.26 -61.07 -22.45
N VAL A 22 20.06 -60.88 -21.15
CA VAL A 22 19.29 -59.74 -20.63
C VAL A 22 20.28 -58.86 -19.89
N ARG A 23 20.97 -58.00 -20.64
CA ARG A 23 21.62 -56.81 -20.07
C ARG A 23 20.49 -55.95 -19.51
N ARG A 24 20.23 -56.04 -18.20
CA ARG A 24 19.55 -54.96 -17.49
C ARG A 24 20.41 -53.72 -17.66
N ALA A 25 19.91 -52.75 -18.43
CA ALA A 25 20.41 -51.40 -18.36
C ALA A 25 20.30 -50.93 -16.89
N PRO A 26 21.25 -50.11 -16.39
CA PRO A 26 20.98 -49.37 -15.19
C PRO A 26 19.83 -48.42 -15.54
N GLU A 27 18.64 -48.68 -14.98
CA GLU A 27 17.59 -47.66 -14.89
C GLU A 27 18.20 -46.49 -14.13
N GLY A 28 18.75 -45.53 -14.88
CA GLY A 28 19.04 -44.22 -14.36
C GLY A 28 17.72 -43.68 -13.88
N ALA A 29 17.51 -43.68 -12.57
CA ALA A 29 16.39 -43.02 -11.94
C ALA A 29 16.49 -41.52 -12.29
N ILE A 30 15.87 -41.14 -13.40
CA ILE A 30 15.62 -39.74 -13.74
C ILE A 30 14.76 -39.25 -12.59
N SER A 31 15.35 -38.49 -11.68
CA SER A 31 14.58 -37.83 -10.63
C SER A 31 13.49 -37.03 -11.34
N PRO A 32 12.21 -37.21 -10.99
CA PRO A 32 11.13 -36.52 -11.68
C PRO A 32 11.35 -35.01 -11.55
N THR A 33 11.71 -34.37 -12.67
CA THR A 33 11.89 -32.92 -12.70
C THR A 33 10.52 -32.28 -12.91
N LEU A 34 10.33 -31.08 -12.36
CA LEU A 34 9.13 -30.29 -12.59
C LEU A 34 8.86 -30.04 -14.09
N GLU A 35 9.91 -30.03 -14.91
CA GLU A 35 9.83 -29.87 -16.36
C GLU A 35 9.24 -31.10 -17.06
N GLY A 36 9.49 -32.30 -16.53
CA GLY A 36 8.98 -33.57 -17.05
C GLY A 36 7.49 -33.81 -16.79
N LEU A 37 6.83 -32.94 -16.03
CA LEU A 37 5.39 -33.00 -15.81
C LEU A 37 4.61 -32.77 -17.12
N PRO A 38 3.43 -33.41 -17.30
CA PRO A 38 2.48 -33.05 -18.35
C PRO A 38 2.17 -31.54 -18.38
N ALA A 39 1.87 -31.00 -19.56
CA ALA A 39 1.64 -29.57 -19.77
C ALA A 39 0.51 -29.01 -18.91
N GLU A 40 -0.51 -29.82 -18.66
CA GLU A 40 -1.66 -29.53 -17.81
C GLU A 40 -1.24 -29.33 -16.35
N LEU A 41 -0.38 -30.22 -15.83
CA LEU A 41 0.14 -30.09 -14.47
C LEU A 41 1.08 -28.88 -14.33
N ARG A 42 1.90 -28.59 -15.35
CA ARG A 42 2.71 -27.36 -15.37
C ARG A 42 1.85 -26.10 -15.39
N THR A 43 0.73 -26.12 -16.11
CA THR A 43 -0.23 -25.00 -16.15
C THR A 43 -0.88 -24.79 -14.80
N ILE A 44 -1.37 -25.86 -14.16
CA ILE A 44 -1.94 -25.79 -12.81
C ILE A 44 -0.91 -25.22 -11.83
N LEU A 45 0.35 -25.69 -11.91
CA LEU A 45 1.43 -25.21 -11.05
C LEU A 45 1.67 -23.70 -11.25
N LEU A 46 1.81 -23.23 -12.49
CA LEU A 46 1.99 -21.81 -12.81
C LEU A 46 0.82 -20.93 -12.33
N MET A 47 -0.41 -21.44 -12.34
CA MET A 47 -1.60 -20.73 -11.85
C MET A 47 -1.76 -20.79 -10.32
N SER A 48 -1.06 -21.70 -9.65
CA SER A 48 -1.16 -21.93 -8.20
C SER A 48 -0.02 -21.28 -7.40
N VAL A 49 0.93 -20.63 -8.07
CA VAL A 49 2.00 -19.91 -7.37
C VAL A 49 1.43 -18.74 -6.55
N PRO A 50 1.99 -18.46 -5.36
CA PRO A 50 1.34 -17.56 -4.39
C PRO A 50 1.43 -16.07 -4.76
N ASN A 51 2.36 -15.67 -5.62
CA ASN A 51 2.62 -14.27 -5.96
C ASN A 51 3.38 -14.12 -7.28
N LEU A 52 3.39 -12.88 -7.80
CA LEU A 52 4.05 -12.51 -9.05
C LEU A 52 5.57 -12.74 -9.02
N ALA A 53 6.21 -12.60 -7.85
CA ALA A 53 7.64 -12.85 -7.70
C ALA A 53 7.99 -14.33 -7.92
N THR A 54 7.18 -15.24 -7.38
CA THR A 54 7.35 -16.68 -7.57
C THR A 54 7.07 -17.08 -9.01
N LEU A 55 6.02 -16.52 -9.63
CA LEU A 55 5.74 -16.73 -11.05
C LEU A 55 6.93 -16.32 -11.91
N SER A 56 7.44 -15.12 -11.71
CA SER A 56 8.59 -14.59 -12.46
C SER A 56 9.83 -15.47 -12.30
N ARG A 57 10.20 -15.85 -11.07
CA ARG A 57 11.35 -16.73 -10.82
C ARG A 57 11.21 -18.08 -11.52
N LEU A 58 10.04 -18.71 -11.43
CA LEU A 58 9.80 -20.01 -12.06
C LEU A 58 9.86 -19.94 -13.59
N VAL A 59 9.25 -18.91 -14.18
CA VAL A 59 9.28 -18.64 -15.62
C VAL A 59 10.69 -18.38 -16.12
N HIS A 60 11.53 -17.70 -15.35
CA HIS A 60 12.93 -17.43 -15.72
C HIS A 60 13.89 -18.58 -15.43
N ALA A 61 13.55 -19.47 -14.49
CA ALA A 61 14.41 -20.60 -14.11
C ALA A 61 14.40 -21.76 -15.12
N SER A 62 13.39 -21.84 -16.00
CA SER A 62 13.23 -22.96 -16.92
C SER A 62 12.67 -22.54 -18.27
N PRO A 63 13.34 -22.88 -19.40
CA PRO A 63 12.80 -22.67 -20.73
C PRO A 63 11.46 -23.38 -20.98
N VAL A 64 11.22 -24.52 -20.32
CA VAL A 64 9.96 -25.28 -20.43
C VAL A 64 8.82 -24.52 -19.77
N PHE A 65 9.03 -24.01 -18.55
CA PHE A 65 8.04 -23.16 -17.88
C PHE A 65 7.86 -21.83 -18.59
N HIS A 66 8.92 -21.25 -19.16
CA HIS A 66 8.82 -20.05 -19.98
C HIS A 66 7.93 -20.28 -21.21
N ALA A 67 8.16 -21.37 -21.95
CA ALA A 67 7.34 -21.73 -23.10
C ALA A 67 5.88 -21.97 -22.70
N GLN A 68 5.63 -22.70 -21.62
CA GLN A 68 4.28 -22.95 -21.09
C GLN A 68 3.58 -21.64 -20.69
N TYR A 69 4.31 -20.73 -20.03
CA TYR A 69 3.78 -19.42 -19.64
C TYR A 69 3.40 -18.57 -20.84
N LEU A 70 4.18 -18.59 -21.93
CA LEU A 70 3.86 -17.83 -23.13
C LEU A 70 2.57 -18.30 -23.83
N LEU A 71 2.20 -19.59 -23.70
CA LEU A 71 0.98 -20.13 -24.32
C LEU A 71 -0.30 -19.55 -23.71
N ASP A 72 -0.33 -19.28 -22.40
CA ASP A 72 -1.50 -18.74 -21.71
C ASP A 72 -1.14 -17.64 -20.70
N ARG A 73 -0.27 -16.74 -21.16
CA ARG A 73 0.31 -15.67 -20.33
C ARG A 73 -0.74 -14.82 -19.65
N LYS A 74 -1.80 -14.45 -20.37
CA LYS A 74 -2.86 -13.56 -19.86
C LYS A 74 -3.58 -14.23 -18.68
N SER A 75 -4.05 -15.47 -18.84
CA SER A 75 -4.77 -16.20 -17.80
C SER A 75 -3.92 -16.40 -16.55
N MET A 76 -2.68 -16.87 -16.73
CA MET A 76 -1.75 -17.10 -15.62
C MET A 76 -1.45 -15.82 -14.85
N LEU A 77 -1.13 -14.73 -15.56
CA LEU A 77 -0.83 -13.45 -14.94
C LEU A 77 -2.05 -12.88 -14.21
N THR A 78 -3.24 -12.92 -14.83
CA THR A 78 -4.50 -12.51 -14.20
C THR A 78 -4.75 -13.28 -12.91
N ARG A 79 -4.63 -14.62 -12.94
CA ARG A 79 -4.90 -15.47 -11.78
C ARG A 79 -3.95 -15.18 -10.61
N VAL A 80 -2.65 -15.13 -10.88
CA VAL A 80 -1.65 -14.87 -9.85
C VAL A 80 -1.78 -13.44 -9.31
N PHE A 81 -2.05 -12.48 -10.18
CA PHE A 81 -2.24 -11.09 -9.75
C PHE A 81 -3.49 -10.92 -8.86
N LEU A 82 -4.62 -11.55 -9.22
CA LEU A 82 -5.83 -11.57 -8.36
C LEU A 82 -5.58 -12.22 -7.01
N THR A 83 -4.79 -13.30 -6.98
CA THR A 83 -4.43 -13.98 -5.72
C THR A 83 -3.65 -13.04 -4.80
N GLU A 84 -2.85 -12.14 -5.39
CA GLU A 84 -2.02 -11.21 -4.64
C GLU A 84 -2.77 -9.94 -4.22
N THR A 85 -3.54 -9.30 -5.11
CA THR A 85 -4.23 -8.03 -4.80
C THR A 85 -5.62 -8.19 -4.21
N THR A 86 -6.28 -9.34 -4.37
CA THR A 86 -7.73 -9.54 -4.17
C THR A 86 -8.60 -8.81 -5.20
N GLU A 87 -9.82 -9.30 -5.40
CA GLU A 87 -10.81 -8.73 -6.35
C GLU A 87 -11.30 -7.35 -5.89
N ASP A 88 -11.41 -7.15 -4.58
CA ASP A 88 -11.91 -5.91 -3.97
C ASP A 88 -11.01 -4.71 -4.26
N VAL A 89 -9.70 -4.92 -4.40
CA VAL A 89 -8.70 -3.87 -4.66
C VAL A 89 -8.54 -3.56 -6.15
N PHE A 90 -9.05 -4.43 -7.03
CA PHE A 90 -8.77 -4.30 -8.47
C PHE A 90 -9.29 -2.98 -9.06
N VAL A 91 -10.41 -2.47 -8.53
CA VAL A 91 -10.95 -1.17 -8.93
C VAL A 91 -9.94 -0.04 -8.69
N ASP A 92 -9.28 -0.03 -7.53
CA ASP A 92 -8.26 0.96 -7.18
C ASP A 92 -6.96 0.76 -7.98
N VAL A 93 -6.56 -0.50 -8.25
CA VAL A 93 -5.43 -0.83 -9.14
C VAL A 93 -5.67 -0.25 -10.54
N TYR A 94 -6.87 -0.48 -11.08
CA TYR A 94 -7.24 0.00 -12.41
C TYR A 94 -7.36 1.52 -12.44
N ALA A 95 -7.91 2.13 -11.38
CA ALA A 95 -7.96 3.58 -11.22
C ALA A 95 -6.55 4.19 -11.25
N ALA A 96 -5.58 3.63 -10.51
CA ALA A 96 -4.19 4.09 -10.53
C ALA A 96 -3.55 3.98 -11.92
N PHE A 97 -3.83 2.90 -12.67
CA PHE A 97 -3.37 2.78 -14.06
C PHE A 97 -3.99 3.85 -14.98
N ARG A 98 -5.27 4.17 -14.78
CA ARG A 98 -6.05 5.10 -15.62
C ARG A 98 -5.86 6.56 -15.24
N SER A 99 -5.48 6.86 -13.99
CA SER A 99 -5.30 8.22 -13.51
C SER A 99 -4.00 8.87 -13.96
N ARG A 100 -3.05 8.08 -14.48
CA ARG A 100 -1.78 8.60 -14.97
C ARG A 100 -1.97 9.75 -15.98
N PRO A 101 -1.06 10.75 -15.99
CA PRO A 101 -1.08 11.88 -16.94
C PRO A 101 -1.31 11.45 -18.39
N SER A 102 -0.57 10.41 -18.84
CA SER A 102 -0.65 9.86 -20.20
C SER A 102 -1.99 9.19 -20.57
N LYS A 103 -2.89 8.97 -19.60
CA LYS A 103 -4.17 8.27 -19.78
C LYS A 103 -5.38 9.19 -19.58
N ILE A 104 -5.28 10.18 -18.69
CA ILE A 104 -6.31 11.21 -18.52
C ILE A 104 -6.33 12.17 -19.72
N GLY A 105 -5.17 12.42 -20.34
CA GLY A 105 -5.05 13.30 -21.50
C GLY A 105 -4.66 14.73 -21.13
N PRO A 106 -4.58 15.63 -22.13
CA PRO A 106 -4.13 17.00 -21.93
C PRO A 106 -5.11 17.81 -21.06
N PRO A 107 -4.69 18.98 -20.53
CA PRO A 107 -5.57 19.89 -19.80
C PRO A 107 -6.82 20.23 -20.63
N MET A 108 -8.00 20.17 -20.00
CA MET A 108 -9.28 20.52 -20.62
C MET A 108 -10.09 21.41 -19.67
N GLY A 109 -10.28 22.68 -20.04
CA GLY A 109 -11.06 23.64 -19.25
C GLY A 109 -10.68 23.66 -17.77
N PRO A 110 -11.60 24.06 -16.86
CA PRO A 110 -11.35 24.00 -15.42
C PRO A 110 -11.31 22.53 -14.95
N ASN A 111 -10.15 21.90 -15.09
CA ASN A 111 -9.83 20.53 -14.68
C ASN A 111 -10.91 19.46 -14.98
N THR A 112 -11.63 19.61 -16.08
CA THR A 112 -12.76 18.74 -16.46
C THR A 112 -12.34 17.28 -16.64
N ASN A 113 -11.09 17.07 -17.06
CA ASN A 113 -10.50 15.74 -17.23
C ASN A 113 -10.34 15.01 -15.89
N VAL A 114 -9.95 15.71 -14.81
CA VAL A 114 -9.86 15.18 -13.44
C VAL A 114 -11.25 14.88 -12.89
N THR A 115 -12.18 15.83 -12.95
CA THR A 115 -13.54 15.63 -12.41
C THR A 115 -14.31 14.56 -13.16
N SER A 116 -14.16 14.48 -14.50
CA SER A 116 -14.74 13.39 -15.30
C SER A 116 -14.14 12.03 -14.94
N PHE A 117 -12.83 11.97 -14.68
CA PHE A 117 -12.20 10.74 -14.21
C PHE A 117 -12.74 10.32 -12.83
N LEU A 118 -12.87 11.25 -11.89
CA LEU A 118 -13.40 10.97 -10.56
C LEU A 118 -14.85 10.49 -10.60
N ALA A 119 -15.68 11.07 -11.47
CA ALA A 119 -17.04 10.58 -11.70
C ALA A 119 -17.07 9.13 -12.22
N LEU A 120 -16.18 8.78 -13.16
CA LEU A 120 -16.04 7.39 -13.64
C LEU A 120 -15.54 6.46 -12.53
N TYR A 121 -14.56 6.90 -11.75
CA TYR A 121 -14.01 6.11 -10.65
C TYR A 121 -15.06 5.85 -9.56
N ARG A 122 -15.88 6.85 -9.22
CA ARG A 122 -17.03 6.69 -8.32
C ARG A 122 -17.98 5.61 -8.82
N ILE A 123 -18.30 5.60 -10.12
CA ILE A 123 -19.13 4.54 -10.72
C ILE A 123 -18.45 3.17 -10.54
N TRP A 124 -17.16 3.04 -10.81
CA TRP A 124 -16.45 1.77 -10.65
C TRP A 124 -16.40 1.26 -9.20
N ARG A 125 -16.41 2.15 -8.22
CA ARG A 125 -16.47 1.80 -6.78
C ARG A 125 -17.85 1.31 -6.35
N SER A 126 -18.91 1.65 -7.08
CA SER A 126 -20.26 1.22 -6.73
C SER A 126 -20.42 -0.30 -6.89
N PRO A 127 -20.89 -1.02 -5.85
CA PRO A 127 -21.09 -2.47 -5.92
C PRO A 127 -22.07 -2.91 -7.01
N SER A 128 -23.01 -2.04 -7.40
CA SER A 128 -24.03 -2.31 -8.41
C SER A 128 -23.62 -1.92 -9.83
N ALA A 129 -22.39 -1.48 -10.05
CA ALA A 129 -21.95 -1.00 -11.36
C ALA A 129 -21.71 -2.16 -12.33
N THR A 130 -22.45 -2.15 -13.45
CA THR A 130 -22.28 -3.10 -14.55
C THR A 130 -20.95 -2.90 -15.28
N ASP A 131 -20.43 -1.68 -15.29
CA ASP A 131 -19.21 -1.29 -16.00
C ASP A 131 -17.96 -1.33 -15.10
N ARG A 132 -18.02 -2.08 -13.99
CA ARG A 132 -16.89 -2.26 -13.07
C ARG A 132 -15.74 -2.94 -13.83
N PRO A 133 -14.51 -2.36 -13.79
CA PRO A 133 -13.39 -2.96 -14.47
C PRO A 133 -13.05 -4.31 -13.86
N THR A 134 -12.72 -5.29 -14.70
CA THR A 134 -12.23 -6.61 -14.27
C THR A 134 -10.92 -6.96 -14.97
N LEU A 135 -10.13 -7.89 -14.42
CA LEU A 135 -8.88 -8.29 -15.06
C LEU A 135 -9.11 -9.07 -16.35
N GLU A 136 -10.22 -9.79 -16.45
CA GLU A 136 -10.61 -10.57 -17.63
C GLU A 136 -10.83 -9.66 -18.84
N THR A 137 -11.43 -8.49 -18.61
CA THR A 137 -11.72 -7.48 -19.65
C THR A 137 -10.50 -6.64 -20.03
N CYS A 138 -9.42 -6.69 -19.24
CA CYS A 138 -8.19 -5.95 -19.53
C CYS A 138 -7.37 -6.58 -20.67
N SER A 139 -6.68 -5.74 -21.46
CA SER A 139 -5.67 -6.23 -22.40
C SER A 139 -4.43 -6.72 -21.65
N LEU A 140 -3.67 -7.64 -22.27
CA LEU A 140 -2.46 -8.19 -21.66
C LEU A 140 -1.43 -7.12 -21.31
N ASP A 141 -1.28 -6.09 -22.15
CA ASP A 141 -0.37 -4.96 -21.90
C ASP A 141 -0.71 -4.22 -20.60
N ARG A 142 -2.00 -3.95 -20.36
CA ARG A 142 -2.47 -3.30 -19.13
C ARG A 142 -2.17 -4.17 -17.90
N ILE A 143 -2.46 -5.47 -17.99
CA ILE A 143 -2.20 -6.41 -16.90
C ILE A 143 -0.70 -6.47 -16.60
N CYS A 144 0.14 -6.52 -17.64
CA CYS A 144 1.60 -6.51 -17.47
C CYS A 144 2.07 -5.23 -16.78
N TRP A 145 1.52 -4.06 -17.12
CA TRP A 145 1.87 -2.82 -16.45
C TRP A 145 1.45 -2.83 -14.98
N MET A 146 0.20 -3.19 -14.68
CA MET A 146 -0.34 -3.20 -13.31
C MET A 146 0.43 -4.18 -12.42
N ALA A 147 0.69 -5.39 -12.93
CA ALA A 147 1.49 -6.40 -12.23
C ALA A 147 2.92 -5.92 -11.96
N ARG A 148 3.56 -5.27 -12.94
CA ARG A 148 4.91 -4.70 -12.76
C ARG A 148 4.93 -3.62 -11.70
N PHE A 149 4.02 -2.65 -11.77
CA PHE A 149 3.93 -1.57 -10.78
C PHE A 149 3.65 -2.11 -9.37
N HIS A 150 2.74 -3.08 -9.26
CA HIS A 150 2.48 -3.76 -8.00
C HIS A 150 3.73 -4.42 -7.42
N GLN A 151 4.44 -5.20 -8.25
CA GLN A 151 5.62 -5.94 -7.82
C GLN A 151 6.83 -5.04 -7.54
N SER A 152 7.05 -3.98 -8.32
CA SER A 152 8.24 -3.12 -8.22
C SER A 152 8.10 -2.01 -7.19
N THR A 153 6.87 -1.58 -6.92
CA THR A 153 6.59 -0.36 -6.14
C THR A 153 5.69 -0.66 -4.95
N VAL A 154 4.45 -1.09 -5.21
CA VAL A 154 3.42 -1.23 -4.16
C VAL A 154 3.81 -2.28 -3.12
N ASN A 155 4.24 -3.48 -3.54
CA ASN A 155 4.61 -4.55 -2.62
C ASN A 155 5.81 -4.24 -1.73
N PRO A 156 6.96 -3.76 -2.27
CA PRO A 156 8.07 -3.33 -1.44
C PRO A 156 7.67 -2.23 -0.45
N LEU A 157 6.88 -1.24 -0.91
CA LEU A 157 6.45 -0.14 -0.05
C LEU A 157 5.47 -0.59 1.04
N ALA A 158 4.52 -1.47 0.71
CA ALA A 158 3.63 -2.11 1.68
C ALA A 158 4.43 -2.86 2.74
N THR A 159 5.51 -3.54 2.36
CA THR A 159 6.41 -4.24 3.29
C THR A 159 7.06 -3.26 4.27
N TYR A 160 7.65 -2.16 3.77
CA TYR A 160 8.24 -1.13 4.64
C TYR A 160 7.20 -0.47 5.55
N PHE A 161 6.01 -0.18 5.02
CA PHE A 161 4.92 0.40 5.78
C PHE A 161 4.44 -0.53 6.90
N ILE A 162 4.31 -1.84 6.64
CA ILE A 162 3.97 -2.84 7.66
C ILE A 162 5.02 -2.84 8.78
N PHE A 163 6.30 -2.86 8.43
CA PHE A 163 7.37 -2.82 9.43
C PHE A 163 7.30 -1.55 10.29
N TRP A 164 7.09 -0.40 9.65
CA TRP A 164 6.94 0.88 10.35
C TRP A 164 5.72 0.88 11.27
N MET A 165 4.54 0.48 10.78
CA MET A 165 3.33 0.42 11.60
C MET A 165 3.48 -0.55 12.77
N LEU A 166 4.03 -1.74 12.55
CA LEU A 166 4.24 -2.74 13.61
C LEU A 166 5.23 -2.24 14.66
N ALA A 167 6.29 -1.53 14.26
CA ALA A 167 7.25 -0.94 15.20
C ALA A 167 6.59 0.13 16.08
N ASN A 168 5.75 0.99 15.49
CA ASN A 168 4.97 1.98 16.23
C ASN A 168 3.89 1.32 17.10
N PHE A 169 3.24 0.26 16.61
CA PHE A 169 2.23 -0.48 17.37
C PHE A 169 2.81 -1.15 18.61
N ARG A 170 3.98 -1.77 18.50
CA ARG A 170 4.70 -2.35 19.65
C ARG A 170 5.19 -1.31 20.67
N SER A 171 5.36 -0.07 20.22
CA SER A 171 5.77 1.06 21.07
C SER A 171 4.58 1.87 21.58
N SER A 172 3.36 1.53 21.15
CA SER A 172 2.12 2.19 21.53
C SER A 172 1.70 1.77 22.94
N PRO A 173 0.97 2.62 23.68
CA PRO A 173 0.29 2.20 24.91
C PRO A 173 -0.70 1.06 24.66
N VAL A 174 -1.23 0.93 23.43
CA VAL A 174 -2.08 -0.19 23.02
C VAL A 174 -1.22 -1.43 22.77
N GLN A 175 -1.44 -2.49 23.56
CA GLN A 175 -0.72 -3.75 23.38
C GLN A 175 -1.39 -4.65 22.33
N PRO A 176 -0.60 -5.44 21.59
CA PRO A 176 -1.14 -6.55 20.82
C PRO A 176 -1.82 -7.54 21.75
N ASN A 177 -2.94 -8.13 21.30
CA ASN A 177 -3.63 -9.16 22.06
C ASN A 177 -2.68 -10.35 22.36
N SER A 178 -2.31 -10.48 23.63
CA SER A 178 -1.35 -11.49 24.13
C SER A 178 -1.77 -12.94 23.87
N ARG A 179 -3.06 -13.17 23.57
CA ARG A 179 -3.61 -14.49 23.24
C ARG A 179 -3.35 -14.93 21.79
N SER A 180 -2.79 -14.06 20.94
CA SER A 180 -2.52 -14.36 19.52
C SER A 180 -1.10 -13.97 19.09
N PRO A 181 -0.06 -14.68 19.59
CA PRO A 181 1.33 -14.40 19.21
C PRO A 181 1.61 -14.59 17.71
N GLU A 182 0.91 -15.51 17.03
CA GLU A 182 1.01 -15.71 15.57
C GLU A 182 0.41 -14.54 14.75
N ALA A 183 -0.51 -13.75 15.34
CA ALA A 183 -1.07 -12.54 14.75
C ALA A 183 -0.16 -11.31 14.94
N THR A 184 1.16 -11.47 14.96
CA THR A 184 2.10 -10.33 15.00
C THR A 184 2.98 -10.19 13.75
N GLU A 185 2.96 -11.14 12.81
CA GLU A 185 3.87 -11.09 11.65
C GLU A 185 3.17 -11.08 10.28
N VAL A 186 2.07 -11.80 10.09
CA VAL A 186 1.40 -11.92 8.78
C VAL A 186 0.08 -11.19 8.80
N LEU A 187 -0.14 -10.24 7.88
CA LEU A 187 -1.43 -9.54 7.72
C LEU A 187 -2.55 -10.52 7.35
N THR A 188 -3.75 -10.25 7.87
CA THR A 188 -4.96 -10.93 7.39
C THR A 188 -5.31 -10.47 5.98
N ARG A 189 -6.29 -11.14 5.37
CA ARG A 189 -6.83 -10.72 4.08
C ARG A 189 -7.41 -9.30 4.16
N THR A 190 -8.18 -9.00 5.19
CA THR A 190 -8.83 -7.69 5.37
C THR A 190 -7.81 -6.57 5.53
N GLU A 191 -6.82 -6.75 6.40
CA GLU A 191 -5.70 -5.82 6.59
C GLU A 191 -4.92 -5.57 5.30
N LYS A 192 -4.58 -6.65 4.58
CA LYS A 192 -3.88 -6.57 3.30
C LYS A 192 -4.70 -5.79 2.26
N THR A 193 -6.00 -6.04 2.19
CA THR A 193 -6.92 -5.35 1.28
C THR A 193 -6.97 -3.86 1.60
N ARG A 194 -7.15 -3.46 2.88
CA ARG A 194 -7.14 -2.05 3.30
C ARG A 194 -5.85 -1.35 2.93
N LEU A 195 -4.70 -1.95 3.29
CA LEU A 195 -3.38 -1.39 3.00
C LEU A 195 -3.16 -1.20 1.49
N THR A 196 -3.39 -2.26 0.71
CA THR A 196 -3.14 -2.22 -0.74
C THR A 196 -4.03 -1.17 -1.40
N ARG A 197 -5.29 -1.08 -0.98
CA ARG A 197 -6.25 -0.07 -1.44
C ARG A 197 -5.80 1.35 -1.08
N ALA A 198 -5.35 1.59 0.15
CA ALA A 198 -4.84 2.88 0.60
C ALA A 198 -3.66 3.36 -0.25
N LEU A 199 -2.71 2.48 -0.53
CA LEU A 199 -1.57 2.77 -1.40
C LEU A 199 -2.03 3.17 -2.81
N TYR A 200 -2.91 2.38 -3.43
CA TYR A 200 -3.40 2.71 -4.77
C TYR A 200 -4.20 4.02 -4.82
N ARG A 201 -5.03 4.30 -3.81
CA ARG A 201 -5.77 5.55 -3.73
C ARG A 201 -4.86 6.76 -3.54
N PHE A 202 -3.82 6.61 -2.71
CA PHE A 202 -2.79 7.64 -2.58
C PHE A 202 -2.07 7.90 -3.91
N GLU A 203 -1.71 6.85 -4.65
CA GLU A 203 -1.13 7.01 -6.00
C GLU A 203 -2.11 7.70 -6.97
N VAL A 204 -3.40 7.36 -6.92
CA VAL A 204 -4.43 8.06 -7.70
C VAL A 204 -4.46 9.54 -7.33
N PHE A 205 -4.43 9.87 -6.05
CA PHE A 205 -4.40 11.25 -5.56
C PHE A 205 -3.21 12.03 -6.12
N CYS A 206 -1.99 11.49 -5.99
CA CYS A 206 -0.76 12.07 -6.55
C CYS A 206 -0.90 12.36 -8.05
N HIS A 207 -1.38 11.38 -8.84
CA HIS A 207 -1.56 11.56 -10.28
C HIS A 207 -2.52 12.67 -10.67
N LEU A 208 -3.57 12.92 -9.87
CA LEU A 208 -4.64 13.86 -10.19
C LEU A 208 -4.35 15.29 -9.78
N PHE A 209 -3.70 15.50 -8.64
CA PHE A 209 -3.59 16.84 -8.03
C PHE A 209 -2.19 17.45 -8.11
N CYS A 210 -1.17 16.68 -8.49
CA CYS A 210 0.20 17.16 -8.66
C CYS A 210 0.74 16.87 -10.05
N GLY A 211 -0.13 16.80 -11.05
CA GLY A 211 0.30 16.74 -12.45
C GLY A 211 0.51 18.14 -13.00
N SER A 212 1.65 18.38 -13.67
CA SER A 212 1.94 19.64 -14.38
C SER A 212 0.97 19.96 -15.52
N GLN A 213 0.05 19.03 -15.82
CA GLN A 213 -0.94 19.11 -16.89
C GLN A 213 -2.32 19.64 -16.44
N TYR A 214 -2.46 20.14 -15.21
CA TYR A 214 -3.73 20.63 -14.66
C TYR A 214 -3.63 22.08 -14.18
N GLU A 215 -4.76 22.78 -14.15
CA GLU A 215 -4.86 24.00 -13.37
C GLU A 215 -4.68 23.66 -11.88
N ARG A 216 -3.97 24.50 -11.14
CA ARG A 216 -3.68 24.25 -9.73
C ARG A 216 -4.99 24.21 -8.94
N PHE A 217 -5.24 23.09 -8.27
CA PHE A 217 -6.33 22.96 -7.32
C PHE A 217 -5.95 23.66 -5.99
N VAL A 218 -6.95 24.23 -5.31
CA VAL A 218 -6.82 24.60 -3.90
C VAL A 218 -7.39 23.50 -3.01
N ALA A 219 -6.97 23.45 -1.75
CA ALA A 219 -7.35 22.42 -0.79
C ALA A 219 -8.86 22.18 -0.69
N MET A 220 -9.65 23.25 -0.79
CA MET A 220 -11.11 23.21 -0.74
C MET A 220 -11.69 22.39 -1.91
N ASP A 221 -11.22 22.66 -3.12
CA ASP A 221 -11.65 21.93 -4.32
C ASP A 221 -11.25 20.46 -4.23
N ILE A 222 -10.04 20.17 -3.75
CA ILE A 222 -9.55 18.80 -3.57
C ILE A 222 -10.44 18.03 -2.57
N ASN A 223 -10.80 18.65 -1.44
CA ASN A 223 -11.68 18.04 -0.45
C ASN A 223 -13.06 17.70 -1.03
N GLU A 224 -13.64 18.64 -1.78
CA GLU A 224 -14.92 18.45 -2.46
C GLU A 224 -14.85 17.31 -3.47
N VAL A 225 -13.96 17.41 -4.47
CA VAL A 225 -14.00 16.46 -5.60
C VAL A 225 -13.45 15.08 -5.24
N PHE A 226 -12.44 14.99 -4.38
CA PHE A 226 -11.77 13.72 -4.09
C PHE A 226 -12.32 13.00 -2.86
N PHE A 227 -12.48 13.70 -1.74
CA PHE A 227 -12.91 13.05 -0.49
C PHE A 227 -14.44 13.01 -0.38
N SER A 228 -15.13 13.99 -0.96
CA SER A 228 -16.58 14.11 -0.85
C SER A 228 -17.29 13.45 -2.03
N ASP A 229 -17.04 13.92 -3.25
CA ASP A 229 -17.76 13.47 -4.45
C ASP A 229 -17.42 12.05 -4.90
N LEU A 230 -16.19 11.59 -4.64
CA LEU A 230 -15.80 10.19 -4.86
C LEU A 230 -16.50 9.22 -3.88
N ASP A 231 -17.18 9.74 -2.86
CA ASP A 231 -17.89 8.98 -1.83
C ASP A 231 -16.93 8.09 -1.02
N LEU A 232 -15.79 8.64 -0.60
CA LEU A 232 -14.87 7.95 0.31
C LEU A 232 -15.46 7.94 1.72
N ALA A 233 -15.48 6.78 2.35
CA ALA A 233 -15.82 6.71 3.76
C ALA A 233 -14.72 7.39 4.60
N PRO A 234 -15.05 7.98 5.75
CA PRO A 234 -14.07 8.69 6.58
C PRO A 234 -12.87 7.83 7.02
N TRP A 235 -13.09 6.54 7.34
CA TRP A 235 -12.00 5.61 7.65
C TRP A 235 -11.14 5.27 6.43
N GLU A 236 -11.69 5.31 5.20
CA GLU A 236 -10.91 5.13 3.97
C GLU A 236 -10.00 6.34 3.70
N ALA A 237 -10.45 7.55 4.05
CA ALA A 237 -9.60 8.74 4.02
C ALA A 237 -8.49 8.65 5.07
N GLU A 238 -8.78 8.08 6.25
CA GLU A 238 -7.76 7.86 7.29
C GLU A 238 -6.76 6.76 6.93
N GLU A 239 -7.18 5.72 6.19
CA GLU A 239 -6.25 4.74 5.60
C GLU A 239 -5.21 5.47 4.74
N MET A 240 -5.61 6.45 3.92
CA MET A 240 -4.69 7.28 3.14
C MET A 240 -3.84 8.22 4.01
N ASN A 241 -4.41 8.81 5.06
CA ASN A 241 -3.65 9.66 5.99
C ASN A 241 -2.52 8.90 6.67
N CYS A 242 -2.72 7.63 7.02
CA CYS A 242 -1.66 6.79 7.58
C CYS A 242 -0.53 6.56 6.56
N ILE A 243 -0.86 6.32 5.29
CA ILE A 243 0.14 6.22 4.21
C ILE A 243 0.90 7.53 4.07
N TYR A 244 0.19 8.66 4.02
CA TYR A 244 0.80 9.97 3.89
C TYR A 244 1.74 10.27 5.07
N ALA A 245 1.32 10.00 6.31
CA ALA A 245 2.16 10.18 7.51
C ALA A 245 3.48 9.39 7.41
N PHE A 246 3.44 8.15 6.91
CA PHE A 246 4.63 7.37 6.65
C PHE A 246 5.51 7.99 5.56
N VAL A 247 4.94 8.42 4.43
CA VAL A 247 5.71 9.02 3.33
C VAL A 247 6.33 10.35 3.77
N LYS A 248 5.56 11.20 4.46
CA LYS A 248 6.01 12.48 5.04
C LYS A 248 7.18 12.28 6.00
N GLN A 249 7.10 11.31 6.91
CA GLN A 249 8.22 11.02 7.83
C GLN A 249 9.50 10.59 7.08
N ASN A 250 9.38 9.83 6.00
CA ASN A 250 10.54 9.45 5.20
C ASN A 250 11.13 10.63 4.41
N TYR A 251 10.27 11.50 3.88
CA TYR A 251 10.69 12.76 3.27
C TYR A 251 11.45 13.63 4.26
N GLU A 252 10.87 13.86 5.45
CA GLU A 252 11.47 14.62 6.54
C GLU A 252 12.87 14.10 6.89
N ALA A 253 12.99 12.78 7.08
CA ALA A 253 14.26 12.15 7.40
C ALA A 253 15.33 12.33 6.30
N VAL A 254 14.92 12.30 5.02
CA VAL A 254 15.84 12.53 3.91
C VAL A 254 16.22 14.00 3.80
N VAL A 255 15.26 14.93 3.90
CA VAL A 255 15.51 16.36 3.84
C VAL A 255 16.40 16.80 4.99
N ASP A 256 16.18 16.34 6.21
CA ASP A 256 17.03 16.67 7.34
C ASP A 256 18.49 16.23 7.14
N ASP A 257 18.71 15.12 6.43
CA ASP A 257 20.05 14.61 6.09
C ASP A 257 20.74 15.43 5.00
N VAL A 258 19.99 16.02 4.04
CA VAL A 258 20.57 16.65 2.83
C VAL A 258 20.32 18.15 2.70
N LYS A 259 19.52 18.76 3.58
CA LYS A 259 19.09 20.17 3.42
C LYS A 259 20.25 21.15 3.29
N TRP A 260 21.34 20.93 4.03
CA TRP A 260 22.53 21.79 3.94
C TRP A 260 23.19 21.71 2.56
N ASP A 261 23.20 20.53 1.94
CA ASP A 261 23.69 20.34 0.57
C ASP A 261 22.83 21.01 -0.49
N LEU A 262 21.61 21.36 -0.16
CA LEU A 262 20.68 21.99 -1.10
C LEU A 262 20.47 23.47 -0.77
N ASN A 263 21.04 23.96 0.34
CA ASN A 263 20.85 25.33 0.80
C ASN A 263 21.72 26.32 -0.01
N GLU A 264 21.16 27.46 -0.38
CA GLU A 264 21.84 28.53 -1.13
C GLU A 264 23.06 29.12 -0.42
N GLU A 265 23.10 29.07 0.91
CA GLU A 265 24.23 29.52 1.73
C GLU A 265 25.39 28.52 1.78
N ASN A 266 25.21 27.31 1.23
CA ASN A 266 26.27 26.33 1.17
C ASN A 266 27.43 26.87 0.31
N PRO A 267 28.69 26.85 0.80
CA PRO A 267 29.83 27.41 0.08
C PRO A 267 30.03 26.88 -1.34
N LYS A 268 29.53 25.69 -1.68
CA LYS A 268 29.58 25.16 -3.05
C LYS A 268 28.79 26.01 -4.06
N PHE A 269 27.83 26.81 -3.60
CA PHE A 269 27.06 27.75 -4.43
C PHE A 269 27.60 29.19 -4.41
N ASN A 270 28.63 29.49 -3.60
CA ASN A 270 29.26 30.82 -3.58
C ASN A 270 30.11 31.03 -4.85
N GLY A 271 29.46 31.56 -5.89
CA GLY A 271 29.89 31.51 -7.28
C GLY A 271 31.22 32.19 -7.63
N GLN A 272 32.07 31.40 -8.29
CA GLN A 272 32.87 31.79 -9.47
C GLN A 272 33.32 30.57 -10.31
N PHE A 273 33.24 29.33 -9.80
CA PHE A 273 33.95 28.19 -10.39
C PHE A 273 33.09 27.03 -10.91
N GLU A 274 31.77 26.96 -10.66
CA GLU A 274 30.95 25.80 -11.04
C GLU A 274 29.58 26.19 -11.64
N PRO A 275 29.52 26.54 -12.94
CA PRO A 275 28.27 26.83 -13.66
C PRO A 275 27.27 25.66 -13.64
N GLU A 276 27.77 24.44 -13.48
CA GLU A 276 27.00 23.19 -13.44
C GLU A 276 26.07 23.10 -12.21
N LEU A 277 26.35 23.87 -11.15
CA LEU A 277 25.55 23.89 -9.92
C LEU A 277 24.45 24.97 -9.90
N GLN A 278 24.35 25.78 -10.95
CA GLN A 278 23.35 26.85 -11.03
C GLN A 278 21.93 26.26 -11.07
N GLY A 279 21.08 26.70 -10.15
CA GLY A 279 19.69 26.22 -10.04
C GLY A 279 19.52 24.91 -9.25
N LEU A 280 20.58 24.40 -8.61
CA LEU A 280 20.54 23.22 -7.74
C LEU A 280 20.48 23.57 -6.25
N ALA A 281 20.35 24.85 -5.92
CA ALA A 281 20.05 25.32 -4.57
C ALA A 281 18.54 25.56 -4.43
N PHE A 282 17.97 25.14 -3.31
CA PHE A 282 16.54 25.17 -3.01
C PHE A 282 16.31 25.87 -1.67
N PRO A 283 15.43 26.88 -1.60
CA PRO A 283 15.09 27.58 -0.35
C PRO A 283 14.10 26.78 0.50
N ILE A 284 14.47 25.54 0.86
CA ILE A 284 13.58 24.61 1.57
C ILE A 284 13.06 25.21 2.89
N ASP A 285 13.91 25.92 3.63
CA ASP A 285 13.54 26.54 4.91
C ASP A 285 12.54 27.70 4.74
N GLN A 286 12.43 28.30 3.55
CA GLN A 286 11.52 29.41 3.29
C GLN A 286 10.11 28.93 2.92
N ASP A 287 10.00 27.76 2.31
CA ASP A 287 8.72 27.18 1.86
C ASP A 287 8.73 25.64 1.98
N TYR A 288 8.89 25.17 3.21
CA TYR A 288 9.01 23.74 3.51
C TYR A 288 7.78 22.96 3.03
N ASP A 289 6.58 23.46 3.33
CA ASP A 289 5.33 22.80 2.99
C ASP A 289 5.18 22.70 1.46
N GLY A 290 5.53 23.75 0.72
CA GLY A 290 5.47 23.71 -0.73
C GLY A 290 6.42 22.68 -1.34
N PHE A 291 7.64 22.53 -0.80
CA PHE A 291 8.58 21.50 -1.23
C PHE A 291 8.14 20.09 -0.83
N LEU A 292 7.60 19.91 0.38
CA LEU A 292 7.03 18.63 0.83
C LEU A 292 5.91 18.18 -0.11
N ASN A 293 4.95 19.09 -0.34
CA ASN A 293 3.77 18.86 -1.15
C ASN A 293 4.12 18.56 -2.61
N GLY A 294 4.98 19.39 -3.23
CA GLY A 294 5.37 19.18 -4.62
C GLY A 294 6.19 17.92 -4.81
N THR A 295 7.13 17.62 -3.92
CA THR A 295 8.00 16.46 -4.05
C THR A 295 7.22 15.15 -3.90
N ILE A 296 6.42 15.01 -2.82
CA ILE A 296 5.61 13.81 -2.61
C ILE A 296 4.52 13.69 -3.69
N GLY A 297 3.87 14.80 -4.01
CA GLY A 297 2.79 14.85 -4.98
C GLY A 297 3.20 14.39 -6.38
N HIS A 298 4.29 14.94 -6.92
CA HIS A 298 4.79 14.56 -8.25
C HIS A 298 5.48 13.19 -8.26
N GLY A 299 6.14 12.83 -7.16
CA GLY A 299 6.93 11.60 -7.06
C GLY A 299 6.10 10.34 -6.80
N GLY A 300 4.95 10.49 -6.14
CA GLY A 300 4.05 9.38 -5.78
C GLY A 300 4.72 8.27 -4.97
N LEU A 301 4.15 7.07 -5.05
CA LEU A 301 4.68 5.89 -4.34
C LEU A 301 6.07 5.48 -4.84
N LYS A 302 6.40 5.79 -6.11
CA LYS A 302 7.71 5.45 -6.67
C LYS A 302 8.82 6.22 -5.98
N LEU A 303 8.68 7.54 -5.86
CA LEU A 303 9.66 8.37 -5.16
C LEU A 303 9.70 8.03 -3.66
N ALA A 304 8.54 7.77 -3.03
CA ALA A 304 8.50 7.31 -1.64
C ALA A 304 9.37 6.06 -1.42
N LEU A 305 9.31 5.09 -2.34
CA LEU A 305 10.16 3.91 -2.28
C LEU A 305 11.64 4.19 -2.56
N GLU A 306 11.94 5.12 -3.48
CA GLU A 306 13.32 5.53 -3.78
C GLU A 306 13.97 6.24 -2.58
N MET A 307 13.23 7.10 -1.87
CA MET A 307 13.69 7.75 -0.63
C MET A 307 14.07 6.73 0.45
N ILE A 308 13.26 5.69 0.64
CA ILE A 308 13.55 4.63 1.62
C ILE A 308 14.77 3.80 1.23
N LYS A 309 14.97 3.57 -0.08
CA LYS A 309 16.08 2.75 -0.60
C LYS A 309 17.41 3.48 -0.69
N ALA A 310 17.41 4.81 -0.70
CA ALA A 310 18.62 5.62 -0.76
C ALA A 310 19.45 5.44 0.53
N ALA A 311 20.52 4.67 0.41
CA ALA A 311 21.29 4.19 1.55
C ALA A 311 22.40 5.16 1.95
N SER A 312 22.97 5.86 0.98
CA SER A 312 24.03 6.84 1.20
C SER A 312 23.53 8.27 1.13
N HIS A 313 24.23 9.16 1.84
CA HIS A 313 23.99 10.60 1.78
C HIS A 313 24.08 11.14 0.34
N TYR A 314 25.07 10.68 -0.46
CA TYR A 314 25.20 11.08 -1.86
C TYR A 314 24.00 10.67 -2.73
N GLU A 315 23.50 9.43 -2.57
CA GLU A 315 22.30 8.99 -3.28
C GLU A 315 21.07 9.82 -2.91
N ARG A 316 20.96 10.22 -1.63
CA ARG A 316 19.88 11.10 -1.16
C ARG A 316 19.99 12.50 -1.74
N VAL A 317 21.19 13.09 -1.76
CA VAL A 317 21.43 14.41 -2.39
C VAL A 317 21.06 14.35 -3.86
N ASP A 318 21.52 13.34 -4.61
CA ASP A 318 21.23 13.17 -6.03
C ASP A 318 19.72 12.96 -6.29
N LEU A 319 19.05 12.15 -5.46
CA LEU A 319 17.62 11.92 -5.53
C LEU A 319 16.82 13.21 -5.29
N MET A 320 17.11 13.94 -4.22
CA MET A 320 16.40 15.18 -3.87
C MET A 320 16.68 16.29 -4.87
N THR A 321 17.91 16.43 -5.35
CA THR A 321 18.25 17.41 -6.41
C THR A 321 17.39 17.21 -7.67
N LYS A 322 17.07 15.96 -8.02
CA LYS A 322 16.27 15.62 -9.21
C LYS A 322 14.76 15.67 -8.98
N SER A 323 14.33 15.57 -7.73
CA SER A 323 12.93 15.31 -7.40
C SER A 323 12.24 16.45 -6.65
N LEU A 324 13.00 17.37 -6.05
CA LEU A 324 12.44 18.51 -5.35
C LEU A 324 11.58 19.35 -6.30
N GLN A 325 10.32 19.51 -5.92
CA GLN A 325 9.38 20.38 -6.59
C GLN A 325 8.64 21.19 -5.54
N ASN A 326 8.40 22.46 -5.84
CA ASN A 326 7.61 23.36 -5.02
C ASN A 326 6.21 23.44 -5.62
N GLU A 327 5.20 23.05 -4.84
CA GLU A 327 3.79 23.14 -5.19
C GLU A 327 2.97 23.75 -4.05
N GLY A 328 1.68 23.96 -4.28
CA GLY A 328 0.78 24.48 -3.26
C GLY A 328 0.19 23.46 -2.32
N ASP A 329 -1.07 23.72 -1.99
CA ASP A 329 -1.98 22.81 -1.31
C ASP A 329 -1.92 21.41 -1.92
N PHE A 330 -1.80 20.40 -1.06
CA PHE A 330 -1.79 19.00 -1.43
C PHE A 330 -2.66 18.20 -0.46
N PHE A 331 -2.09 17.21 0.23
CA PHE A 331 -2.83 16.22 0.99
C PHE A 331 -3.28 16.75 2.34
N GLU A 332 -2.37 17.34 3.15
CA GLU A 332 -2.69 17.83 4.50
C GLU A 332 -3.70 18.97 4.48
N GLU A 333 -3.54 19.92 3.55
CA GLU A 333 -4.46 21.04 3.41
C GLU A 333 -5.84 20.54 2.97
N ALA A 334 -5.89 19.59 2.02
CA ALA A 334 -7.15 19.01 1.53
C ALA A 334 -7.89 18.21 2.59
N VAL A 335 -7.21 17.55 3.52
CA VAL A 335 -7.83 16.87 4.68
C VAL A 335 -7.87 17.76 5.93
N GLY A 336 -7.53 19.04 5.78
CA GLY A 336 -7.46 20.02 6.86
C GLY A 336 -8.82 20.49 7.37
N PHE A 337 -8.82 21.14 8.53
CA PHE A 337 -10.00 21.73 9.16
C PHE A 337 -10.73 22.69 8.21
N ALA A 338 -9.98 23.59 7.57
CA ALA A 338 -10.53 24.64 6.72
C ALA A 338 -11.25 24.07 5.49
N ALA A 339 -10.63 23.10 4.80
CA ALA A 339 -11.20 22.47 3.61
C ALA A 339 -12.49 21.69 3.95
N GLN A 340 -12.45 20.86 5.01
CA GLN A 340 -13.63 20.10 5.43
C GLN A 340 -14.77 21.00 5.92
N ARG A 341 -14.46 22.10 6.62
CA ARG A 341 -15.46 23.08 7.06
C ARG A 341 -16.08 23.81 5.88
N HIS A 342 -15.26 24.28 4.94
CA HIS A 342 -15.73 24.94 3.73
C HIS A 342 -16.70 24.04 2.94
N ARG A 343 -16.32 22.78 2.76
CA ARG A 343 -17.18 21.78 2.10
C ARG A 343 -18.49 21.54 2.88
N ARG A 344 -18.49 21.55 4.21
CA ARG A 344 -19.73 21.49 5.04
C ARG A 344 -20.62 22.72 4.84
N ASP A 345 -20.03 23.89 4.68
CA ASP A 345 -20.76 25.15 4.50
C ASP A 345 -21.43 25.23 3.11
N ILE A 346 -20.81 24.64 2.09
CA ILE A 346 -21.33 24.62 0.70
C ILE A 346 -22.24 23.41 0.45
N GLN A 347 -21.82 22.22 0.87
CA GLN A 347 -22.45 20.95 0.54
C GLN A 347 -22.60 20.08 1.79
N PHE A 348 -23.72 20.24 2.49
CA PHE A 348 -24.07 19.40 3.64
C PHE A 348 -24.80 18.12 3.17
N ASP A 349 -24.11 16.98 3.24
CA ASP A 349 -24.55 15.72 2.63
C ASP A 349 -25.22 14.75 3.63
N ASP A 350 -25.53 13.54 3.17
CA ASP A 350 -26.14 12.51 4.03
C ASP A 350 -25.20 11.98 5.12
N ARG A 351 -23.88 12.03 4.92
CA ARG A 351 -22.88 11.65 5.92
C ARG A 351 -22.85 12.68 7.05
N ASP A 352 -22.91 13.96 6.70
CA ASP A 352 -23.02 15.03 7.69
C ASP A 352 -24.32 14.92 8.51
N ARG A 353 -25.44 14.60 7.85
CA ARG A 353 -26.72 14.32 8.54
C ARG A 353 -26.66 13.09 9.45
N ALA A 354 -25.95 12.03 9.02
CA ALA A 354 -25.78 10.82 9.83
C ALA A 354 -24.98 11.11 11.10
N GLU A 355 -23.92 11.92 11.01
CA GLU A 355 -23.14 12.42 12.14
C GLU A 355 -24.00 13.27 13.09
N GLU A 356 -24.77 14.24 12.56
CA GLU A 356 -25.64 15.10 13.37
C GLU A 356 -26.70 14.31 14.15
N ARG A 357 -27.26 13.28 13.51
CA ARG A 357 -28.24 12.35 14.13
C ARG A 357 -27.60 11.36 15.09
N ARG A 358 -26.26 11.35 15.22
CA ARG A 358 -25.52 10.38 16.04
C ARG A 358 -25.86 8.95 15.66
N GLN A 359 -25.96 8.69 14.36
CA GLN A 359 -26.33 7.39 13.84
C GLN A 359 -25.39 6.31 14.40
N ALA A 360 -25.97 5.20 14.85
CA ALA A 360 -25.17 4.10 15.38
C ALA A 360 -24.28 3.49 14.29
N MET A 361 -23.02 3.28 14.63
CA MET A 361 -22.01 2.59 13.83
C MET A 361 -21.28 1.58 14.73
N PRO A 362 -21.95 0.51 15.18
CA PRO A 362 -21.28 -0.53 15.93
C PRO A 362 -20.30 -1.29 15.02
N PHE A 363 -19.26 -1.84 15.62
CA PHE A 363 -18.38 -2.78 14.93
C PHE A 363 -19.17 -4.03 14.50
N ALA A 364 -19.18 -4.30 13.19
CA ALA A 364 -19.96 -5.39 12.59
C ALA A 364 -19.10 -6.63 12.25
N GLY A 365 -17.82 -6.63 12.65
CA GLY A 365 -16.84 -7.62 12.24
C GLY A 365 -15.81 -7.07 11.26
N ASP A 366 -14.73 -7.83 11.08
CA ASP A 366 -13.64 -7.46 10.18
C ASP A 366 -14.05 -7.65 8.71
N ASP A 367 -14.38 -6.54 8.05
CA ASP A 367 -14.65 -6.45 6.62
C ASP A 367 -13.91 -5.24 6.03
N ALA A 368 -13.35 -5.38 4.83
CA ALA A 368 -12.51 -4.33 4.24
C ALA A 368 -13.30 -3.08 3.80
N GLY A 369 -14.61 -3.20 3.56
CA GLY A 369 -15.50 -2.08 3.28
C GLY A 369 -16.06 -1.41 4.54
N ALA A 370 -16.13 -2.13 5.64
CA ALA A 370 -16.65 -1.64 6.93
C ALA A 370 -15.60 -0.81 7.71
N PRO A 371 -16.03 -0.02 8.71
CA PRO A 371 -15.10 0.62 9.64
C PRO A 371 -14.38 -0.40 10.53
N PRO A 372 -13.07 -0.25 10.77
CA PRO A 372 -12.30 -1.11 11.68
C PRO A 372 -12.68 -0.85 13.14
N ILE A 373 -12.37 -1.80 14.03
CA ILE A 373 -12.81 -1.71 15.44
C ILE A 373 -12.33 -0.44 16.14
N VAL A 374 -11.07 -0.05 15.96
CA VAL A 374 -10.51 1.12 16.64
C VAL A 374 -11.18 2.41 16.18
N TRP A 375 -11.55 2.51 14.89
CA TRP A 375 -12.36 3.63 14.38
C TRP A 375 -13.71 3.71 15.10
N THR A 376 -14.42 2.57 15.21
CA THR A 376 -15.72 2.56 15.90
C THR A 376 -15.59 2.91 17.38
N LEU A 377 -14.50 2.48 18.04
CA LEU A 377 -14.23 2.81 19.45
C LEU A 377 -13.89 4.29 19.63
N LEU A 378 -13.06 4.86 18.75
CA LEU A 378 -12.67 6.27 18.78
C LEU A 378 -13.88 7.19 18.81
N TRP A 379 -14.95 6.84 18.09
CA TRP A 379 -16.19 7.59 18.00
C TRP A 379 -17.32 7.06 18.89
N GLY A 380 -17.02 6.18 19.85
CA GLY A 380 -18.00 5.67 20.81
C GLY A 380 -19.16 4.88 20.18
N GLY A 381 -18.91 4.20 19.06
CA GLY A 381 -19.91 3.43 18.31
C GLY A 381 -20.90 4.30 17.52
N LYS A 382 -20.57 5.57 17.27
CA LYS A 382 -21.37 6.51 16.47
C LYS A 382 -20.68 6.82 15.14
N TYR A 383 -21.47 7.13 14.13
CA TYR A 383 -20.99 7.62 12.86
C TYR A 383 -20.30 8.98 13.05
N SER A 384 -19.10 9.14 12.50
CA SER A 384 -18.44 10.44 12.33
C SER A 384 -17.94 10.60 10.90
N ASN A 385 -18.11 11.81 10.37
CA ASN A 385 -17.59 12.29 9.09
C ASN A 385 -16.34 13.18 9.29
N LEU A 386 -15.61 13.00 10.40
CA LEU A 386 -14.37 13.73 10.71
C LEU A 386 -13.16 12.84 10.44
N PHE A 387 -12.24 13.34 9.61
CA PHE A 387 -10.97 12.68 9.26
C PHE A 387 -9.87 13.75 9.13
N GLY A 388 -8.63 13.37 8.78
CA GLY A 388 -7.53 14.33 8.62
C GLY A 388 -7.25 15.10 9.92
N GLU A 389 -7.14 16.42 9.87
CA GLU A 389 -6.72 17.24 11.03
C GLU A 389 -7.56 17.06 12.32
N TYR A 390 -8.73 16.41 12.25
CA TYR A 390 -9.54 16.04 13.42
C TYR A 390 -9.03 14.80 14.19
N ILE A 391 -8.10 14.04 13.62
CA ILE A 391 -7.53 12.84 14.23
C ILE A 391 -6.05 13.08 14.59
N PRO A 392 -5.60 12.70 15.81
CA PRO A 392 -4.21 12.84 16.21
C PRO A 392 -3.23 11.99 15.39
N ASP A 393 -2.07 12.54 15.05
CA ASP A 393 -1.02 11.83 14.30
C ASP A 393 -0.49 10.59 15.02
N GLU A 394 -0.47 10.63 16.36
CA GLU A 394 0.02 9.51 17.17
C GLU A 394 -0.71 8.19 16.89
N ILE A 395 -2.01 8.23 16.59
CA ILE A 395 -2.75 7.00 16.28
C ILE A 395 -2.57 6.52 14.84
N ARG A 396 -2.27 7.44 13.92
CA ARG A 396 -1.94 7.08 12.53
C ARG A 396 -0.65 6.27 12.43
N ARG A 397 0.34 6.60 13.26
CA ARG A 397 1.66 5.97 13.24
C ARG A 397 1.62 4.47 13.48
N TRP A 398 0.72 4.02 14.35
CA TRP A 398 0.53 2.59 14.59
C TRP A 398 -0.56 1.97 13.71
N GLY A 399 -1.14 2.70 12.76
CA GLY A 399 -2.05 2.13 11.76
C GLY A 399 -3.42 1.71 12.29
N TYR A 400 -4.01 2.49 13.20
CA TYR A 400 -5.24 2.15 13.91
C TYR A 400 -6.44 1.74 13.01
N VAL A 401 -6.46 2.18 11.74
CA VAL A 401 -7.50 1.83 10.76
C VAL A 401 -7.23 0.57 9.94
N PHE A 402 -6.07 -0.05 10.09
CA PHE A 402 -5.73 -1.25 9.33
C PHE A 402 -6.06 -2.53 10.09
N TRP A 403 -5.83 -2.55 11.40
CA TRP A 403 -5.87 -3.79 12.18
C TRP A 403 -7.25 -4.40 12.33
N ASP A 404 -7.31 -5.71 12.14
CA ASP A 404 -8.47 -6.51 12.47
C ASP A 404 -8.61 -6.64 14.00
N ALA A 405 -9.86 -6.84 14.46
CA ALA A 405 -10.19 -6.83 15.87
C ALA A 405 -9.41 -7.85 16.70
N HIS A 406 -9.08 -9.01 16.14
CA HIS A 406 -8.35 -10.05 16.85
C HIS A 406 -6.91 -9.65 17.26
N ARG A 407 -6.30 -8.64 16.62
CA ARG A 407 -4.96 -8.13 16.99
C ARG A 407 -4.97 -7.16 18.16
N ILE A 408 -6.12 -6.54 18.40
CA ILE A 408 -6.25 -5.43 19.32
C ILE A 408 -6.66 -5.96 20.69
N ASP A 409 -5.92 -5.59 21.74
CA ASP A 409 -6.44 -5.70 23.09
C ASP A 409 -7.47 -4.60 23.32
N LEU A 410 -8.74 -5.00 23.45
CA LEU A 410 -9.85 -4.05 23.49
C LEU A 410 -9.88 -3.23 24.77
N ASP A 411 -9.37 -3.75 25.88
CA ASP A 411 -9.45 -3.05 27.15
C ASP A 411 -8.33 -2.01 27.24
N ASP A 412 -7.10 -2.39 26.89
CA ASP A 412 -5.98 -1.46 26.76
C ASP A 412 -6.28 -0.35 25.73
N THR A 413 -6.91 -0.71 24.60
CA THR A 413 -7.29 0.27 23.57
C THR A 413 -8.31 1.27 24.08
N LYS A 414 -9.32 0.83 24.82
CA LYS A 414 -10.33 1.75 25.36
C LYS A 414 -9.71 2.72 26.36
N ASP A 415 -8.83 2.23 27.23
CA ASP A 415 -8.17 3.05 28.23
C ASP A 415 -7.24 4.08 27.57
N TYR A 416 -6.44 3.64 26.59
CA TYR A 416 -5.65 4.56 25.78
C TYR A 416 -6.51 5.62 25.08
N LEU A 417 -7.63 5.23 24.45
CA LEU A 417 -8.51 6.19 23.77
C LEU A 417 -9.16 7.18 24.74
N LYS A 418 -9.49 6.79 25.97
CA LYS A 418 -9.98 7.73 27.00
C LYS A 418 -8.92 8.77 27.34
N ASP A 419 -7.69 8.32 27.60
CA ASP A 419 -6.57 9.20 27.90
C ASP A 419 -6.26 10.13 26.73
N LEU A 420 -6.37 9.62 25.51
CA LEU A 420 -6.22 10.39 24.28
C LEU A 420 -7.27 11.50 24.17
N TRP A 421 -8.55 11.18 24.38
CA TRP A 421 -9.63 12.18 24.39
C TRP A 421 -9.45 13.24 25.49
N ALA A 422 -8.85 12.88 26.62
CA ALA A 422 -8.59 13.79 27.73
C ALA A 422 -7.36 14.69 27.52
N SER A 423 -6.35 14.23 26.79
CA SER A 423 -5.04 14.90 26.70
C SER A 423 -4.72 15.51 25.33
N SER A 424 -5.31 14.99 24.25
CA SER A 424 -4.97 15.41 22.89
C SER A 424 -5.48 16.82 22.57
N PRO A 425 -4.62 17.77 22.18
CA PRO A 425 -5.03 19.09 21.72
C PRO A 425 -5.97 19.04 20.52
N VAL A 426 -5.80 18.05 19.65
CA VAL A 426 -6.62 17.84 18.46
C VAL A 426 -8.04 17.44 18.87
N LEU A 427 -8.20 16.42 19.73
CA LEU A 427 -9.52 15.98 20.17
C LEU A 427 -10.20 17.01 21.09
N MET A 428 -9.43 17.75 21.89
CA MET A 428 -9.97 18.90 22.63
C MET A 428 -10.56 19.98 21.69
N ARG A 429 -9.92 20.22 20.55
CA ARG A 429 -10.46 21.12 19.51
C ARG A 429 -11.74 20.55 18.90
N VAL A 430 -11.78 19.24 18.62
CA VAL A 430 -13.00 18.54 18.15
C VAL A 430 -14.15 18.74 19.13
N CYS A 431 -13.94 18.51 20.43
CA CYS A 431 -14.97 18.70 21.47
C CYS A 431 -15.57 20.10 21.49
N ARG A 432 -14.78 21.13 21.20
CA ARG A 432 -15.25 22.53 21.17
C ARG A 432 -16.15 22.81 19.97
N HIS A 433 -15.90 22.18 18.83
CA HIS A 433 -16.62 22.44 17.59
C HIS A 433 -17.75 21.43 17.32
N TRP A 434 -17.67 20.23 17.89
CA TRP A 434 -18.69 19.18 17.81
C TRP A 434 -19.15 18.75 19.22
N PRO A 435 -20.06 19.50 19.87
CA PRO A 435 -20.43 19.27 21.27
C PRO A 435 -20.94 17.85 21.57
N TRP A 436 -21.52 17.16 20.59
CA TRP A 436 -22.02 15.79 20.75
C TRP A 436 -20.90 14.79 21.09
N THR A 437 -19.63 15.11 20.77
CA THR A 437 -18.49 14.25 21.08
C THR A 437 -18.22 14.15 22.59
N SER A 438 -18.78 15.04 23.42
CA SER A 438 -18.81 14.86 24.87
C SER A 438 -19.48 13.54 25.31
N ASP A 439 -20.46 13.06 24.55
CA ASP A 439 -21.09 11.76 24.78
C ASP A 439 -20.12 10.58 24.56
N VAL A 440 -19.05 10.77 23.77
CA VAL A 440 -18.06 9.71 23.46
C VAL A 440 -17.27 9.36 24.71
N LEU A 441 -16.89 10.35 25.52
CA LEU A 441 -16.25 10.14 26.81
C LEU A 441 -17.14 9.34 27.77
N GLU A 442 -18.44 9.63 27.81
CA GLU A 442 -19.39 8.84 28.59
C GLU A 442 -19.52 7.40 28.06
N ALA A 443 -19.55 7.22 26.74
CA ALA A 443 -19.64 5.90 26.11
C ALA A 443 -18.39 5.05 26.41
N LEU A 444 -17.21 5.64 26.34
CA LEU A 444 -15.95 4.99 26.72
C LEU A 444 -15.93 4.64 28.22
N GLY A 445 -16.50 5.49 29.08
CA GLY A 445 -16.61 5.27 30.54
C GLY A 445 -17.60 4.16 30.94
N ARG A 446 -18.75 4.02 30.26
CA ARG A 446 -19.79 3.02 30.61
C ARG A 446 -19.38 1.56 30.38
N TYR A 447 -18.32 1.27 29.62
CA TYR A 447 -17.86 -0.10 29.37
C TYR A 447 -16.99 -0.69 30.51
N VAL A 448 -16.40 0.14 31.38
CA VAL A 448 -15.56 -0.34 32.51
C VAL A 448 -16.40 -0.85 33.68
N ALA A 449 -17.57 -0.25 33.92
CA ALA A 449 -18.46 -0.66 35.02
C ALA A 449 -19.05 -2.08 34.84
N ALA A 450 -18.99 -2.65 33.63
CA ALA A 450 -19.40 -4.03 33.35
C ALA A 450 -18.27 -5.06 33.59
N ALA A 451 -17.00 -4.63 33.64
CA ALA A 451 -15.85 -5.50 33.88
C ALA A 451 -15.49 -5.62 35.38
N GLU A 452 -15.95 -4.69 36.23
CA GLU A 452 -15.76 -4.76 37.69
C GLU A 452 -16.83 -5.61 38.43
N ASN A 453 -17.76 -6.24 37.71
CA ASN A 453 -18.83 -7.07 38.28
C ASN A 453 -18.85 -8.53 37.78
N HIS A 454 -17.76 -9.04 37.21
CA HIS A 454 -17.63 -10.47 36.84
C HIS A 454 -16.33 -11.12 37.29
#